data_AF-A0A3C0BSK3-F1
#
_entry.id   AF-A0A3C0BSK3-F1
#
_cell.length_a   1.000
_cell.length_b   1.000
_cell.length_c   1.000
_cell.angle_alpha   90.00
_cell.angle_beta   90.00
_cell.angle_gamma   90.00
#
_symmetry.space_group_name_H-M   'P 1'
#
loop_
_entity.id
_entity.type
_entity.pdbx_description
1 polymer ?
#
loop_
_entity_poly.entity_id
_entity_poly.type
_entity_poly.pdbx_seq_one_letter_code
_entity_poly.pdbx_strand_id
1 'polypeptide(L)'
;ADVTHPAFSKLFVETEYRAELGAILATRRRRAPGEPEIWAAHLAVVDDGAVARLEVETDRARFIGRGRTARTAIGVIDGRPLSNTVGTVLDPVFAMRRRVRLAPGAIVHIAFWTVVASSREALLDLVDKHRDTTAFERAATLAWTQAQVQLHHLGIDPGQASLFQRLAGHLIYSAPALRPSSEAILRGAGAQSALWPLSISGDLPILLLRVAEIEHLDIVRQLLRAHEYLRMKQFAFDLVILNERASSYVQELQIGIETLVRQSRSLPQVGGEGPPGRVFILRADLISPETCALLASVARVVFVGQRGRLSDQLDRVPDRKIPARALPKRVVLASEAKAPPLLPNLEFFNGLGGFAENGREYVTSLGPGQSTPAPWINVVANSGFGFQVATEGGGATWSVNSRENQITPWSNDPVTNRPGEAFYIHDYETGALWSPTASPIRGEGSYVARHGRGYSGFQHTAQGIALDLLQFVPLTDPIKISRLKLHNTSSRNRYLSVTAYAEWVLGSSRTVTAPFVTTEIDPATGAMFARNAWNAAFGSRVAFADLNGCQTDWTGDRREFIG
;
A
#
# COMPACT_ATOMS: atom_id res chain seq x y z
N ALA A 1 -13.22 0.02 -11.95
CA ALA A 1 -14.24 -0.95 -11.51
C ALA A 1 -13.64 -2.02 -10.57
N ASP A 2 -12.65 -2.80 -11.01
CA ASP A 2 -12.12 -3.91 -10.19
C ASP A 2 -11.40 -3.47 -8.90
N VAL A 3 -10.66 -2.36 -8.94
CA VAL A 3 -10.04 -1.75 -7.75
C VAL A 3 -11.10 -1.20 -6.79
N THR A 4 -12.26 -0.81 -7.30
CA THR A 4 -13.35 -0.19 -6.53
C THR A 4 -14.11 -1.21 -5.69
N HIS A 5 -14.21 -2.47 -6.16
CA HIS A 5 -14.90 -3.53 -5.44
C HIS A 5 -14.17 -4.90 -5.53
N PRO A 6 -12.96 -5.03 -4.95
CA PRO A 6 -12.12 -6.21 -5.16
C PRO A 6 -12.80 -7.52 -4.73
N ALA A 7 -13.51 -7.53 -3.59
CA ALA A 7 -14.22 -8.72 -3.11
C ALA A 7 -15.28 -9.21 -4.10
N PHE A 8 -15.99 -8.29 -4.78
CA PHE A 8 -16.98 -8.66 -5.79
C PHE A 8 -16.31 -9.17 -7.06
N SER A 9 -15.23 -8.52 -7.51
CA SER A 9 -14.50 -8.98 -8.70
C SER A 9 -13.87 -10.36 -8.52
N LYS A 10 -13.44 -10.71 -7.32
CA LYS A 10 -12.92 -12.05 -6.97
C LYS A 10 -13.93 -13.17 -7.15
N LEU A 11 -15.23 -12.92 -6.94
CA LEU A 11 -16.29 -13.94 -7.10
C LEU A 11 -16.41 -14.48 -8.54
N PHE A 12 -15.87 -13.76 -9.52
CA PHE A 12 -15.90 -14.18 -10.93
C PHE A 12 -14.69 -15.00 -11.33
N VAL A 13 -13.70 -15.17 -10.45
CA VAL A 13 -12.52 -15.97 -10.73
C VAL A 13 -12.82 -17.43 -10.42
N GLU A 14 -12.52 -18.29 -11.37
CA GLU A 14 -12.58 -19.73 -11.24
C GLU A 14 -11.17 -20.28 -11.36
N THR A 15 -10.85 -21.28 -10.54
CA THR A 15 -9.53 -21.90 -10.49
C THR A 15 -9.60 -23.39 -10.77
N GLU A 16 -8.58 -23.94 -11.42
CA GLU A 16 -8.47 -25.36 -11.76
C GLU A 16 -7.05 -25.82 -11.44
N TYR A 17 -6.85 -27.03 -10.88
CA TYR A 17 -5.52 -27.62 -10.74
C TYR A 17 -5.35 -28.78 -11.72
N ARG A 18 -4.34 -28.66 -12.59
CA ARG A 18 -3.97 -29.70 -13.57
C ARG A 18 -2.75 -30.45 -13.05
N ALA A 19 -3.00 -31.57 -12.36
CA ALA A 19 -1.95 -32.38 -11.75
C ALA A 19 -0.90 -32.89 -12.76
N GLU A 20 -1.33 -33.27 -13.97
CA GLU A 20 -0.47 -33.71 -15.08
C GLU A 20 0.52 -32.64 -15.54
N LEU A 21 0.14 -31.37 -15.41
CA LEU A 21 0.95 -30.22 -15.79
C LEU A 21 1.66 -29.57 -14.60
N GLY A 22 1.29 -29.95 -13.36
CA GLY A 22 1.76 -29.30 -12.14
C GLY A 22 1.40 -27.81 -12.06
N ALA A 23 0.27 -27.42 -12.66
CA ALA A 23 -0.12 -26.02 -12.83
C ALA A 23 -1.50 -25.72 -12.20
N ILE A 24 -1.64 -24.56 -11.56
CA ILE A 24 -2.95 -23.99 -11.20
C ILE A 24 -3.33 -23.02 -12.31
N LEU A 25 -4.51 -23.18 -12.87
CA LEU A 25 -5.10 -22.30 -13.86
C LEU A 25 -6.15 -21.43 -13.17
N ALA A 26 -6.37 -20.23 -13.70
CA ALA A 26 -7.46 -19.37 -13.31
C ALA A 26 -8.04 -18.66 -14.54
N THR A 27 -9.35 -18.46 -14.54
CA THR A 27 -10.03 -17.63 -15.52
C THR A 27 -11.03 -16.72 -14.82
N ARG A 28 -11.37 -15.61 -15.46
CA ARG A 28 -12.46 -14.75 -15.01
C ARG A 28 -13.68 -15.01 -15.88
N ARG A 29 -14.79 -15.39 -15.25
CA ARG A 29 -16.10 -15.52 -15.89
C ARG A 29 -16.49 -14.19 -16.51
N ARG A 30 -16.73 -14.19 -17.82
CA ARG A 30 -17.20 -13.03 -18.59
C ARG A 30 -18.56 -12.59 -18.05
N ARG A 31 -18.73 -11.29 -17.84
CA ARG A 31 -19.99 -10.66 -17.40
C ARG A 31 -20.85 -10.23 -18.57
N ALA A 32 -20.24 -10.03 -19.74
CA ALA A 32 -20.91 -9.71 -20.98
C ALA A 32 -20.25 -10.48 -22.15
N PRO A 33 -20.98 -10.81 -23.23
CA PRO A 33 -20.43 -11.55 -24.37
C PRO A 33 -19.20 -10.89 -25.01
N GLY A 34 -19.12 -9.55 -24.98
CA GLY A 34 -18.00 -8.78 -25.53
C GLY A 34 -16.82 -8.56 -24.59
N GLU A 35 -16.86 -9.06 -23.34
CA GLU A 35 -15.71 -8.96 -22.43
C GLU A 35 -14.59 -9.88 -22.92
N PRO A 36 -13.33 -9.40 -23.01
CA PRO A 36 -12.22 -10.24 -23.42
C PRO A 36 -12.02 -11.37 -22.42
N GLU A 37 -11.65 -12.54 -22.94
CA GLU A 37 -11.29 -13.66 -22.10
C GLU A 37 -9.86 -13.53 -21.61
N ILE A 38 -9.65 -13.83 -20.34
CA ILE A 38 -8.34 -13.75 -19.70
C ILE A 38 -8.14 -15.03 -18.89
N TRP A 39 -7.16 -15.80 -19.32
CA TRP A 39 -6.69 -17.01 -18.65
C TRP A 39 -5.33 -16.75 -18.03
N ALA A 40 -5.10 -17.24 -16.82
CA ALA A 40 -3.82 -17.21 -16.14
C ALA A 40 -3.44 -18.60 -15.65
N ALA A 41 -2.14 -18.90 -15.57
CA ALA A 41 -1.63 -20.09 -14.91
C ALA A 41 -0.43 -19.75 -14.05
N HIS A 42 -0.27 -20.52 -12.98
CA HIS A 42 0.90 -20.50 -12.12
C HIS A 42 1.48 -21.91 -12.03
N LEU A 43 2.80 -22.03 -12.12
CA LEU A 43 3.52 -23.31 -11.99
C LEU A 43 4.88 -23.11 -11.30
N ALA A 44 5.34 -24.17 -10.63
CA ALA A 44 6.63 -24.22 -9.95
C ALA A 44 7.47 -25.38 -10.51
N VAL A 45 8.46 -25.05 -11.33
CA VAL A 45 9.41 -26.00 -11.92
C VAL A 45 10.61 -26.12 -10.97
N VAL A 46 10.99 -27.34 -10.64
CA VAL A 46 12.11 -27.64 -9.74
C VAL A 46 13.04 -28.56 -10.50
N ASP A 47 14.33 -28.28 -10.43
CA ASP A 47 15.37 -29.17 -10.96
C ASP A 47 15.43 -30.49 -10.14
N ASP A 48 16.43 -31.32 -10.40
CA ASP A 48 16.68 -32.54 -9.62
C ASP A 48 16.75 -32.21 -8.11
N GLY A 49 15.84 -32.79 -7.32
CA GLY A 49 15.79 -32.55 -5.87
C GLY A 49 14.40 -32.47 -5.24
N ALA A 50 13.31 -32.52 -6.02
CA ALA A 50 11.95 -32.61 -5.49
C ALA A 50 11.72 -33.97 -4.80
N VAL A 51 11.26 -33.95 -3.54
CA VAL A 51 11.09 -35.16 -2.71
C VAL A 51 9.63 -35.42 -2.33
N ALA A 52 8.71 -34.51 -2.65
CA ALA A 52 7.28 -34.70 -2.43
C ALA A 52 6.44 -34.24 -3.61
N ARG A 53 5.20 -34.71 -3.64
CA ARG A 53 4.18 -34.21 -4.58
C ARG A 53 3.95 -32.72 -4.37
N LEU A 54 3.66 -32.02 -5.46
CA LEU A 54 3.22 -30.63 -5.43
C LEU A 54 1.91 -30.53 -4.65
N GLU A 55 1.88 -29.63 -3.66
CA GLU A 55 0.66 -29.28 -2.94
C GLU A 55 0.21 -27.90 -3.41
N VAL A 56 -1.11 -27.70 -3.55
CA VAL A 56 -1.68 -26.44 -4.02
C VAL A 56 -2.78 -25.93 -3.12
N GLU A 57 -2.99 -24.63 -3.13
CA GLU A 57 -4.15 -23.99 -2.52
C GLU A 57 -4.60 -22.83 -3.41
N THR A 58 -5.91 -22.77 -3.68
CA THR A 58 -6.50 -21.63 -4.41
C THR A 58 -7.38 -20.76 -3.54
N ASP A 59 -7.75 -21.21 -2.34
CA ASP A 59 -8.46 -20.40 -1.36
C ASP A 59 -7.48 -19.67 -0.42
N ARG A 60 -7.41 -18.34 -0.56
CA ARG A 60 -6.52 -17.51 0.26
C ARG A 60 -6.84 -17.59 1.75
N ALA A 61 -8.12 -17.80 2.12
CA ALA A 61 -8.51 -17.95 3.52
C ALA A 61 -7.93 -19.24 4.12
N ARG A 62 -7.89 -20.32 3.34
CA ARG A 62 -7.25 -21.59 3.76
C ARG A 62 -5.74 -21.51 3.78
N PHE A 63 -5.12 -20.81 2.82
CA PHE A 63 -3.67 -20.67 2.78
C PHE A 63 -3.12 -19.77 3.89
N ILE A 64 -3.69 -18.56 4.04
CA ILE A 64 -3.22 -17.57 5.02
C ILE A 64 -3.76 -17.90 6.41
N GLY A 65 -5.03 -18.26 6.51
CA GLY A 65 -5.76 -18.34 7.77
C GLY A 65 -6.27 -16.97 8.23
N ARG A 66 -7.46 -16.96 8.82
CA ARG A 66 -8.11 -15.74 9.30
C ARG A 66 -7.27 -15.02 10.37
N GLY A 67 -7.11 -13.70 10.20
CA GLY A 67 -6.39 -12.83 11.14
C GLY A 67 -4.86 -12.93 11.01
N ARG A 68 -4.36 -13.64 9.99
CA ARG A 68 -2.94 -13.77 9.67
C ARG A 68 -2.60 -12.99 8.41
N THR A 69 -1.31 -12.88 8.14
CA THR A 69 -0.77 -12.24 6.93
C THR A 69 0.05 -13.25 6.14
N ALA A 70 0.49 -12.90 4.94
CA ALA A 70 1.44 -13.74 4.17
C ALA A 70 2.72 -14.07 4.95
N ARG A 71 3.14 -13.23 5.90
CA ARG A 71 4.33 -13.49 6.75
C ARG A 71 4.08 -14.54 7.82
N THR A 72 2.82 -14.78 8.19
CA THR A 72 2.41 -15.68 9.28
C THR A 72 1.36 -16.70 8.83
N ALA A 73 1.35 -17.02 7.53
CA ALA A 73 0.35 -17.87 6.91
C ALA A 73 0.34 -19.27 7.53
N ILE A 74 -0.86 -19.82 7.77
CA ILE A 74 -1.02 -21.17 8.33
C ILE A 74 -0.39 -22.24 7.42
N GLY A 75 -0.51 -22.05 6.11
CA GLY A 75 0.13 -22.90 5.10
C GLY A 75 1.65 -22.79 5.07
N VAL A 76 2.28 -21.89 5.83
CA VAL A 76 3.75 -21.86 6.00
C VAL A 76 4.14 -22.41 7.38
N ILE A 77 3.41 -22.05 8.44
CA ILE A 77 3.80 -22.34 9.82
C ILE A 77 3.41 -23.77 10.27
N ASP A 78 2.19 -24.22 9.96
CA ASP A 78 1.66 -25.45 10.56
C ASP A 78 2.21 -26.73 9.92
N GLY A 79 2.88 -26.63 8.75
CA GLY A 79 3.45 -27.76 8.01
C GLY A 79 2.42 -28.78 7.47
N ARG A 80 1.13 -28.58 7.74
CA ARG A 80 0.04 -29.44 7.27
C ARG A 80 -0.05 -29.42 5.75
N PRO A 81 -0.44 -30.52 5.09
CA PRO A 81 -0.70 -30.53 3.66
C PRO A 81 -1.70 -29.44 3.26
N LEU A 82 -1.45 -28.78 2.12
CA LEU A 82 -2.45 -27.87 1.56
C LEU A 82 -3.71 -28.64 1.14
N SER A 83 -4.86 -27.98 1.18
CA SER A 83 -6.15 -28.66 1.01
C SER A 83 -6.47 -29.01 -0.44
N ASN A 84 -5.71 -28.49 -1.41
CA ASN A 84 -5.98 -28.60 -2.85
C ASN A 84 -7.40 -28.13 -3.23
N THR A 85 -7.93 -27.11 -2.53
CA THR A 85 -9.20 -26.48 -2.93
C THR A 85 -9.02 -25.82 -4.30
N VAL A 86 -10.00 -26.00 -5.18
CA VAL A 86 -10.09 -25.41 -6.53
C VAL A 86 -11.54 -25.03 -6.83
N GLY A 87 -11.78 -24.36 -7.96
CA GLY A 87 -13.09 -23.92 -8.42
C GLY A 87 -13.36 -22.46 -8.08
N THR A 88 -14.63 -22.15 -7.80
CA THR A 88 -15.11 -20.82 -7.44
C THR A 88 -14.95 -20.58 -5.94
N VAL A 89 -13.76 -20.15 -5.52
CA VAL A 89 -13.45 -19.77 -4.14
C VAL A 89 -13.77 -18.28 -3.90
N LEU A 90 -14.00 -17.89 -2.65
CA LEU A 90 -14.35 -16.50 -2.32
C LEU A 90 -13.18 -15.52 -2.51
N ASP A 91 -11.96 -15.98 -2.25
CA ASP A 91 -10.76 -15.17 -2.34
C ASP A 91 -9.63 -15.96 -3.01
N PRO A 92 -9.55 -15.92 -4.37
CA PRO A 92 -8.62 -16.73 -5.13
C PRO A 92 -7.16 -16.30 -4.90
N VAL A 93 -6.27 -17.28 -4.83
CA VAL A 93 -4.81 -17.12 -4.79
C VAL A 93 -4.14 -18.21 -5.62
N PHE A 94 -2.93 -17.95 -6.11
CA PHE A 94 -2.03 -19.03 -6.52
C PHE A 94 -1.08 -19.31 -5.36
N ALA A 95 -1.28 -20.43 -4.66
CA ALA A 95 -0.34 -20.91 -3.65
C ALA A 95 0.14 -22.32 -4.00
N MET A 96 1.45 -22.49 -4.07
CA MET A 96 2.11 -23.76 -4.40
C MET A 96 3.20 -24.07 -3.38
N ARG A 97 3.27 -25.34 -2.95
CA ARG A 97 4.34 -25.83 -2.08
C ARG A 97 5.12 -26.94 -2.77
N ARG A 98 6.44 -26.74 -2.88
CA ARG A 98 7.42 -27.74 -3.27
C ARG A 98 8.27 -28.13 -2.06
N ARG A 99 8.53 -29.43 -1.88
CA ARG A 99 9.50 -29.92 -0.89
C ARG A 99 10.72 -30.43 -1.62
N VAL A 100 11.87 -29.89 -1.26
CA VAL A 100 13.17 -30.22 -1.85
C VAL A 100 14.11 -30.77 -0.78
N ARG A 101 14.99 -31.68 -1.17
CA ARG A 101 16.08 -32.15 -0.30
C ARG A 101 17.38 -31.53 -0.78
N LEU A 102 17.97 -30.69 0.06
CA LEU A 102 19.22 -29.99 -0.23
C LEU A 102 20.35 -30.66 0.56
N ALA A 103 21.29 -31.30 -0.14
CA ALA A 103 22.49 -31.85 0.47
C ALA A 103 23.54 -30.76 0.76
N PRO A 104 24.51 -30.97 1.67
CA PRO A 104 25.60 -30.03 1.90
C PRO A 104 26.33 -29.68 0.59
N GLY A 105 26.48 -28.39 0.30
CA GLY A 105 27.12 -27.89 -0.93
C GLY A 105 26.29 -28.06 -2.21
N ALA A 106 25.13 -28.71 -2.17
CA ALA A 106 24.24 -28.83 -3.33
C ALA A 106 23.47 -27.53 -3.55
N ILE A 107 23.06 -27.31 -4.80
CA ILE A 107 22.22 -26.20 -5.23
C ILE A 107 20.98 -26.80 -5.89
N VAL A 108 19.80 -26.29 -5.54
CA VAL A 108 18.52 -26.64 -6.18
C VAL A 108 17.89 -25.35 -6.69
N HIS A 109 17.58 -25.29 -7.97
CA HIS A 109 16.85 -24.16 -8.54
C HIS A 109 15.35 -24.45 -8.57
N ILE A 110 14.57 -23.40 -8.29
CA ILE A 110 13.11 -23.43 -8.36
C ILE A 110 12.68 -22.21 -9.17
N ALA A 111 12.06 -22.44 -10.32
CA ALA A 111 11.50 -21.41 -11.17
C ALA A 111 9.98 -21.35 -10.98
N PHE A 112 9.47 -20.18 -10.58
CA PHE A 112 8.05 -19.89 -10.50
C PHE A 112 7.62 -19.11 -11.74
N TRP A 113 6.59 -19.58 -12.41
CA TRP A 113 6.04 -18.94 -13.61
C TRP A 113 4.63 -18.49 -13.35
N THR A 114 4.31 -17.26 -13.78
CA THR A 114 2.93 -16.79 -13.92
C THR A 114 2.75 -16.36 -15.37
N VAL A 115 1.83 -17.01 -16.07
CA VAL A 115 1.57 -16.76 -17.49
C VAL A 115 0.11 -16.36 -17.67
N VAL A 116 -0.15 -15.49 -18.65
CA VAL A 116 -1.49 -15.00 -18.99
C VAL A 116 -1.69 -15.12 -20.50
N ALA A 117 -2.87 -15.54 -20.93
CA ALA A 117 -3.25 -15.66 -22.33
C ALA A 117 -4.72 -15.27 -22.56
N SER A 118 -5.07 -14.99 -23.81
CA SER A 118 -6.42 -14.62 -24.22
C SER A 118 -7.34 -15.82 -24.46
N SER A 119 -6.84 -17.05 -24.41
CA SER A 119 -7.63 -18.27 -24.48
C SER A 119 -7.01 -19.38 -23.63
N ARG A 120 -7.80 -20.42 -23.34
CA ARG A 120 -7.33 -21.57 -22.56
C ARG A 120 -6.27 -22.36 -23.32
N GLU A 121 -6.45 -22.56 -24.62
CA GLU A 121 -5.54 -23.30 -25.48
C GLU A 121 -4.17 -22.61 -25.51
N ALA A 122 -4.13 -21.30 -25.78
CA ALA A 122 -2.89 -20.53 -25.76
C ALA A 122 -2.21 -20.54 -24.39
N LEU A 123 -2.99 -20.55 -23.29
CA LEU A 123 -2.45 -20.69 -21.94
C LEU A 123 -1.78 -22.05 -21.75
N LEU A 124 -2.41 -23.13 -22.20
CA LEU A 124 -1.87 -24.49 -22.07
C LEU A 124 -0.60 -24.67 -22.88
N ASP A 125 -0.52 -24.08 -24.08
CA ASP A 125 0.71 -24.07 -24.89
C ASP A 125 1.85 -23.34 -24.17
N LEU A 126 1.56 -22.22 -23.49
CA LEU A 126 2.55 -21.53 -22.67
C LEU A 126 3.00 -22.38 -21.48
N VAL A 127 2.07 -23.05 -20.78
CA VAL A 127 2.40 -23.94 -19.67
C VAL A 127 3.30 -25.08 -20.15
N ASP A 128 2.98 -25.71 -21.29
CA ASP A 128 3.80 -26.79 -21.86
C ASP A 128 5.19 -26.31 -22.26
N LYS A 129 5.31 -25.11 -22.83
CA LYS A 129 6.59 -24.49 -23.18
C LYS A 129 7.47 -24.20 -21.96
N HIS A 130 6.87 -23.89 -20.81
CA HIS A 130 7.57 -23.38 -19.63
C HIS A 130 7.72 -24.38 -18.49
N ARG A 131 7.15 -25.59 -18.59
CA ARG A 131 7.28 -26.63 -17.55
C ARG A 131 8.62 -27.37 -17.52
N ASP A 132 9.44 -27.19 -18.56
CA ASP A 132 10.79 -27.76 -18.69
C ASP A 132 11.81 -26.98 -17.83
N THR A 133 12.77 -27.67 -17.22
CA THR A 133 13.77 -27.07 -16.31
C THR A 133 14.66 -26.05 -17.02
N THR A 134 14.95 -26.28 -18.31
CA THR A 134 15.77 -25.36 -19.11
C THR A 134 14.97 -24.18 -19.69
N ALA A 135 13.66 -24.12 -19.47
CA ALA A 135 12.81 -23.03 -19.98
C ALA A 135 13.15 -21.66 -19.37
N PHE A 136 13.63 -21.63 -18.13
CA PHE A 136 14.02 -20.38 -17.46
C PHE A 136 15.21 -19.74 -18.17
N GLU A 137 16.27 -20.51 -18.44
CA GLU A 137 17.46 -20.04 -19.14
C GLU A 137 17.15 -19.54 -20.55
N ARG A 138 16.28 -20.25 -21.29
CA ARG A 138 15.79 -19.79 -22.60
C ARG A 138 15.05 -18.45 -22.48
N ALA A 139 14.14 -18.32 -21.52
CA ALA A 139 13.37 -17.09 -21.32
C ALA A 139 14.26 -15.92 -20.87
N ALA A 140 15.22 -16.16 -19.98
CA ALA A 140 16.20 -15.19 -19.54
C ALA A 140 17.08 -14.70 -20.70
N THR A 141 17.54 -15.61 -21.56
CA THR A 141 18.33 -15.29 -22.76
C THR A 141 17.52 -14.46 -23.76
N LEU A 142 16.26 -14.83 -24.00
CA LEU A 142 15.35 -14.06 -24.87
C LEU A 142 15.06 -12.66 -24.29
N ALA A 143 14.78 -12.57 -22.99
CA ALA A 143 14.55 -11.30 -22.31
C ALA A 143 15.79 -10.40 -22.34
N TRP A 144 16.98 -10.98 -22.15
CA TRP A 144 18.25 -10.25 -22.27
C TRP A 144 18.47 -9.75 -23.70
N THR A 145 18.27 -10.61 -24.71
CA THR A 145 18.40 -10.24 -26.12
C THR A 145 17.41 -9.13 -26.49
N GLN A 146 16.16 -9.27 -26.09
CA GLN A 146 15.13 -8.25 -26.30
C GLN A 146 15.51 -6.94 -25.59
N ALA A 147 16.04 -6.99 -24.37
CA ALA A 147 16.51 -5.82 -23.67
C ALA A 147 17.65 -5.13 -24.43
N GLN A 148 18.64 -5.87 -24.94
CA GLN A 148 19.73 -5.30 -25.74
C GLN A 148 19.22 -4.62 -27.02
N VAL A 149 18.29 -5.27 -27.74
CA VAL A 149 17.65 -4.70 -28.93
C VAL A 149 16.89 -3.41 -28.58
N GLN A 150 16.14 -3.41 -27.49
CA GLN A 150 15.43 -2.24 -26.98
C GLN A 150 16.38 -1.08 -26.63
N LEU A 151 17.47 -1.36 -25.91
CA LEU A 151 18.47 -0.36 -25.55
C LEU A 151 19.17 0.23 -26.80
N HIS A 152 19.49 -0.63 -27.77
CA HIS A 152 20.08 -0.22 -29.04
C HIS A 152 19.14 0.71 -29.83
N HIS A 153 17.85 0.37 -29.95
CA HIS A 153 16.88 1.23 -30.62
C HIS A 153 16.69 2.60 -29.96
N LEU A 154 16.78 2.66 -28.62
CA LEU A 154 16.71 3.91 -27.87
C LEU A 154 18.04 4.68 -27.86
N GLY A 155 19.14 4.09 -28.36
CA GLY A 155 20.47 4.69 -28.35
C GLY A 155 20.99 4.95 -26.94
N ILE A 156 20.70 4.04 -26.00
CA ILE A 156 21.13 4.14 -24.60
C ILE A 156 21.95 2.93 -24.17
N ASP A 157 22.87 3.14 -23.23
CA ASP A 157 23.69 2.07 -22.64
C ASP A 157 23.03 1.46 -21.38
N PRO A 158 23.51 0.29 -20.89
CA PRO A 158 22.97 -0.34 -19.68
C PRO A 158 23.08 0.51 -18.41
N GLY A 159 24.09 1.38 -18.30
CA GLY A 159 24.25 2.31 -17.19
C GLY A 159 23.15 3.38 -17.19
N GLN A 160 22.82 3.93 -18.35
CA GLN A 160 21.67 4.83 -18.53
C GLN A 160 20.35 4.15 -18.20
N ALA A 161 20.16 2.89 -18.64
CA ALA A 161 18.96 2.12 -18.29
C ALA A 161 18.82 1.92 -16.77
N SER A 162 19.92 1.60 -16.08
CA SER A 162 19.95 1.50 -14.61
C SER A 162 19.59 2.84 -13.95
N LEU A 163 20.13 3.95 -14.45
CA LEU A 163 19.81 5.30 -13.97
C LEU A 163 18.32 5.64 -14.11
N PHE A 164 17.72 5.29 -15.25
CA PHE A 164 16.29 5.53 -15.49
C PHE A 164 15.40 4.63 -14.63
N GLN A 165 15.82 3.39 -14.33
CA GLN A 165 15.12 2.53 -13.38
C GLN A 165 15.18 3.08 -11.95
N ARG A 166 16.33 3.64 -11.53
CA ARG A 166 16.44 4.36 -10.25
C ARG A 166 15.47 5.53 -10.20
N LEU A 167 15.39 6.33 -11.26
CA LEU A 167 14.41 7.42 -11.38
C LEU A 167 12.96 6.92 -11.25
N ALA A 168 12.61 5.81 -11.91
CA ALA A 168 11.28 5.23 -11.82
C ALA A 168 10.89 4.87 -10.38
N GLY A 169 11.83 4.36 -9.57
CA GLY A 169 11.59 4.09 -8.15
C GLY A 169 11.12 5.33 -7.38
N HIS A 170 11.71 6.50 -7.65
CA HIS A 170 11.30 7.76 -7.02
C HIS A 170 9.93 8.24 -7.49
N LEU A 171 9.60 8.05 -8.76
CA LEU A 171 8.28 8.38 -9.31
C LEU A 171 7.17 7.46 -8.76
N ILE A 172 7.44 6.16 -8.61
CA ILE A 172 6.48 5.17 -8.11
C ILE A 172 6.19 5.40 -6.63
N TYR A 173 7.24 5.55 -5.80
CA TYR A 173 7.11 5.59 -4.35
C TYR A 173 7.06 6.99 -3.73
N SER A 174 7.16 8.07 -4.52
CA SER A 174 7.12 9.46 -4.06
C SER A 174 8.12 9.76 -2.93
N ALA A 175 9.36 9.29 -3.06
CA ALA A 175 10.35 9.41 -1.99
C ALA A 175 10.64 10.90 -1.66
N PRO A 176 10.70 11.30 -0.37
CA PRO A 176 10.89 12.70 0.02
C PRO A 176 12.15 13.36 -0.54
N ALA A 177 13.22 12.59 -0.79
CA ALA A 177 14.53 13.13 -1.12
C ALA A 177 14.60 13.94 -2.44
N LEU A 178 13.72 13.65 -3.39
CA LEU A 178 13.64 14.39 -4.67
C LEU A 178 12.39 15.27 -4.77
N ARG A 179 11.62 15.38 -3.69
CA ARG A 179 10.49 16.32 -3.60
C ARG A 179 10.96 17.65 -3.02
N PRO A 180 10.19 18.74 -3.18
CA PRO A 180 10.45 19.96 -2.43
C PRO A 180 10.37 19.72 -0.92
N SER A 181 10.96 20.65 -0.16
CA SER A 181 10.82 20.70 1.30
C SER A 181 9.35 20.75 1.72
N SER A 182 9.02 20.22 2.91
CA SER A 182 7.66 20.26 3.45
C SER A 182 7.04 21.65 3.45
N GLU A 183 7.81 22.70 3.78
CA GLU A 183 7.35 24.10 3.74
C GLU A 183 6.95 24.55 2.32
N ALA A 184 7.70 24.15 1.30
CA ALA A 184 7.38 24.46 -0.09
C ALA A 184 6.14 23.68 -0.56
N ILE A 185 5.98 22.42 -0.13
CA ILE A 185 4.79 21.62 -0.44
C ILE A 185 3.55 22.26 0.20
N LEU A 186 3.63 22.67 1.47
CA LEU A 186 2.52 23.32 2.18
C LEU A 186 2.12 24.64 1.51
N ARG A 187 3.11 25.49 1.18
CA ARG A 187 2.84 26.78 0.50
C ARG A 187 2.23 26.62 -0.89
N GLY A 188 2.63 25.58 -1.62
CA GLY A 188 2.12 25.29 -2.96
C GLY A 188 0.91 24.35 -2.99
N ALA A 189 0.36 23.91 -1.86
CA ALA A 189 -0.73 22.94 -1.86
C ALA A 189 -1.99 23.56 -2.49
N GLY A 190 -2.65 22.84 -3.40
CA GLY A 190 -3.84 23.34 -4.09
C GLY A 190 -4.60 22.24 -4.81
N ALA A 191 -5.72 22.62 -5.44
CA ALA A 191 -6.60 21.70 -6.14
C ALA A 191 -5.99 21.20 -7.46
N GLN A 192 -6.31 19.95 -7.84
CA GLN A 192 -5.89 19.37 -9.12
C GLN A 192 -6.29 20.24 -10.33
N SER A 193 -7.48 20.83 -10.30
CA SER A 193 -8.02 21.64 -11.39
C SER A 193 -7.20 22.88 -11.72
N ALA A 194 -6.35 23.35 -10.80
CA ALA A 194 -5.47 24.48 -11.04
C ALA A 194 -4.32 24.15 -12.03
N LEU A 195 -4.10 22.88 -12.37
CA LEU A 195 -3.19 22.49 -13.44
C LEU A 195 -3.82 22.50 -14.84
N TRP A 196 -5.15 22.45 -14.94
CA TRP A 196 -5.84 22.32 -16.23
C TRP A 196 -5.63 23.49 -17.20
N PRO A 197 -5.48 24.77 -16.75
CA PRO A 197 -5.08 25.86 -17.64
C PRO A 197 -3.74 25.62 -18.37
N LEU A 198 -2.87 24.78 -17.80
CA LEU A 198 -1.60 24.36 -18.41
C LEU A 198 -1.74 23.12 -19.30
N SER A 199 -2.97 22.62 -19.49
CA SER A 199 -3.28 21.35 -20.17
C SER A 199 -2.67 20.10 -19.51
N ILE A 200 -2.33 20.19 -18.21
CA ILE A 200 -1.83 19.07 -17.40
C ILE A 200 -3.00 18.52 -16.58
N SER A 201 -3.35 17.23 -16.71
CA SER A 201 -4.51 16.69 -15.96
C SER A 201 -4.20 16.47 -14.47
N GLY A 202 -2.97 16.08 -14.15
CA GLY A 202 -2.52 15.75 -12.78
C GLY A 202 -2.80 14.30 -12.34
N ASP A 203 -3.29 13.43 -13.24
CA ASP A 203 -3.58 12.03 -12.92
C ASP A 203 -2.33 11.14 -12.89
N LEU A 204 -1.32 11.51 -13.69
CA LEU A 204 -0.04 10.81 -13.76
C LEU A 204 0.97 11.40 -12.78
N PRO A 205 1.97 10.61 -12.32
CA PRO A 205 3.15 11.15 -11.66
C PRO A 205 3.77 12.30 -12.45
N ILE A 206 4.05 13.43 -11.79
CA ILE A 206 4.72 14.57 -12.42
C ILE A 206 6.21 14.57 -12.04
N LEU A 207 7.07 14.62 -13.05
CA LEU A 207 8.47 15.01 -12.93
C LEU A 207 8.60 16.47 -13.37
N LEU A 208 9.06 17.33 -12.47
CA LEU A 208 9.35 18.74 -12.78
C LEU A 208 10.85 18.94 -12.98
N LEU A 209 11.24 19.47 -14.14
CA LEU A 209 12.60 19.91 -14.43
C LEU A 209 12.61 21.44 -14.53
N ARG A 210 13.46 22.10 -13.74
CA ARG A 210 13.66 23.55 -13.79
C ARG A 210 14.97 23.87 -14.50
N VAL A 211 14.94 24.72 -15.53
CA VAL A 211 16.12 25.10 -16.34
C VAL A 211 16.16 26.60 -16.58
N ALA A 212 17.33 27.24 -16.44
CA ALA A 212 17.49 28.67 -16.71
C ALA A 212 18.59 29.01 -17.74
N GLU A 213 19.42 28.05 -18.13
CA GLU A 213 20.64 28.24 -18.94
C GLU A 213 20.73 27.18 -20.04
N ILE A 214 21.48 27.45 -21.11
CA ILE A 214 21.55 26.58 -22.31
C ILE A 214 22.38 25.32 -22.04
N GLU A 215 23.30 25.39 -21.10
CA GLU A 215 24.12 24.31 -20.56
C GLU A 215 23.25 23.22 -19.92
N HIS A 216 22.03 23.55 -19.48
CA HIS A 216 21.09 22.59 -18.92
C HIS A 216 20.37 21.73 -19.98
N LEU A 217 20.57 21.97 -21.27
CA LEU A 217 19.97 21.14 -22.33
C LEU A 217 20.43 19.67 -22.27
N ASP A 218 21.55 19.38 -21.62
CA ASP A 218 22.02 18.00 -21.42
C ASP A 218 21.11 17.19 -20.51
N ILE A 219 20.65 17.75 -19.38
CA ILE A 219 19.70 17.05 -18.50
C ILE A 219 18.31 16.94 -19.14
N VAL A 220 17.90 17.93 -19.95
CA VAL A 220 16.68 17.84 -20.77
C VAL A 220 16.76 16.62 -21.69
N ARG A 221 17.88 16.45 -22.41
CA ARG A 221 18.10 15.31 -23.30
C ARG A 221 18.08 13.97 -22.55
N GLN A 222 18.70 13.91 -21.36
CA GLN A 222 18.70 12.71 -20.52
C GLN A 222 17.28 12.34 -20.07
N LEU A 223 16.47 13.31 -19.65
CA LEU A 223 15.10 13.08 -19.17
C LEU A 223 14.12 12.74 -20.30
N LEU A 224 14.31 13.26 -21.51
CA LEU A 224 13.54 12.82 -22.68
C LEU A 224 13.83 11.36 -23.03
N ARG A 225 15.09 10.93 -22.97
CA ARG A 225 15.45 9.51 -23.14
C ARG A 225 14.89 8.64 -22.02
N ALA A 226 14.92 9.13 -20.78
CA ALA A 226 14.31 8.43 -19.64
C ALA A 226 12.79 8.28 -19.82
N HIS A 227 12.12 9.32 -20.34
CA HIS A 227 10.69 9.30 -20.64
C HIS A 227 10.34 8.22 -21.66
N GLU A 228 11.06 8.16 -22.79
CA GLU A 228 10.84 7.12 -23.81
C GLU A 228 11.19 5.71 -23.29
N TYR A 229 12.30 5.57 -22.56
CA TYR A 229 12.68 4.28 -21.96
C TYR A 229 11.61 3.76 -21.00
N LEU A 230 11.10 4.62 -20.10
CA LEU A 230 10.09 4.20 -19.13
C LEU A 230 8.72 3.99 -19.77
N ARG A 231 8.37 4.77 -20.80
CA ARG A 231 7.18 4.54 -21.63
C ARG A 231 7.23 3.18 -22.32
N MET A 232 8.38 2.81 -22.88
CA MET A 232 8.62 1.47 -23.43
C MET A 232 8.46 0.37 -22.36
N LYS A 233 8.86 0.65 -21.11
CA LYS A 233 8.62 -0.22 -19.93
C LYS A 233 7.20 -0.11 -19.35
N GLN A 234 6.25 0.50 -20.06
CA GLN A 234 4.84 0.65 -19.67
C GLN A 234 4.63 1.50 -18.39
N PHE A 235 5.58 2.36 -18.07
CA PHE A 235 5.46 3.30 -16.96
C PHE A 235 5.20 4.71 -17.48
N ALA A 236 3.97 5.21 -17.28
CA ALA A 236 3.58 6.55 -17.68
C ALA A 236 3.80 7.58 -16.57
N PHE A 237 4.38 8.71 -16.96
CA PHE A 237 4.50 9.91 -16.15
C PHE A 237 4.53 11.15 -17.05
N ASP A 238 4.20 12.31 -16.48
CA ASP A 238 4.28 13.59 -17.16
C ASP A 238 5.62 14.27 -16.83
N LEU A 239 6.32 14.70 -17.88
CA LEU A 239 7.54 15.48 -17.78
C LEU A 239 7.21 16.96 -18.02
N VAL A 240 7.34 17.79 -16.99
CA VAL A 240 7.15 19.23 -17.07
C VAL A 240 8.52 19.90 -17.07
N ILE A 241 8.88 20.56 -18.16
CA ILE A 241 10.10 21.35 -18.30
C ILE A 241 9.73 22.82 -18.12
N LEU A 242 10.17 23.42 -17.02
CA LEU A 242 9.96 24.81 -16.69
C LEU A 242 11.21 25.63 -17.07
N ASN A 243 11.05 26.50 -18.06
CA ASN A 243 12.04 27.47 -18.48
C ASN A 243 11.96 28.73 -17.58
N GLU A 244 12.97 28.92 -16.75
CA GLU A 244 13.11 30.01 -15.78
C GLU A 244 14.07 31.12 -16.25
N ARG A 245 14.49 31.10 -17.52
CA ARG A 245 15.38 32.12 -18.07
C ARG A 245 14.69 33.49 -18.07
N ALA A 246 15.45 34.55 -17.80
CA ALA A 246 14.94 35.92 -17.82
C ALA A 246 14.52 36.37 -19.23
N SER A 247 13.48 37.20 -19.31
CA SER A 247 12.73 37.59 -20.52
C SER A 247 13.59 38.07 -21.71
N SER A 248 14.76 38.65 -21.48
CA SER A 248 15.65 39.17 -22.53
C SER A 248 16.36 38.11 -23.36
N TYR A 249 16.51 36.86 -22.88
CA TYR A 249 17.22 35.78 -23.58
C TYR A 249 16.47 34.43 -23.59
N VAL A 250 15.17 34.45 -23.32
CA VAL A 250 14.34 33.22 -23.21
C VAL A 250 14.28 32.45 -24.53
N GLN A 251 14.29 33.17 -25.66
CA GLN A 251 14.02 32.58 -26.98
C GLN A 251 15.03 31.49 -27.35
N GLU A 252 16.33 31.68 -27.12
CA GLU A 252 17.34 30.68 -27.48
C GLU A 252 17.16 29.37 -26.70
N LEU A 253 16.99 29.46 -25.38
CA LEU A 253 16.79 28.28 -24.54
C LEU A 253 15.45 27.61 -24.88
N GLN A 254 14.40 28.39 -25.10
CA GLN A 254 13.09 27.89 -25.47
C GLN A 254 13.13 27.11 -26.78
N ILE A 255 13.76 27.66 -27.83
CA ILE A 255 13.96 26.99 -29.12
C ILE A 255 14.77 25.72 -28.93
N GLY A 256 15.81 25.74 -28.10
CA GLY A 256 16.62 24.57 -27.77
C GLY A 256 15.79 23.43 -27.15
N ILE A 257 14.99 23.74 -26.13
CA ILE A 257 14.10 22.76 -25.47
C ILE A 257 13.08 22.20 -26.47
N GLU A 258 12.39 23.07 -27.21
CA GLU A 258 11.40 22.65 -28.21
C GLU A 258 12.00 21.78 -29.30
N THR A 259 13.22 22.10 -29.73
CA THR A 259 13.94 21.32 -30.74
C THR A 259 14.24 19.92 -30.22
N LEU A 260 14.73 19.80 -28.98
CA LEU A 260 14.96 18.48 -28.35
C LEU A 260 13.66 17.67 -28.20
N VAL A 261 12.56 18.32 -27.80
CA VAL A 261 11.25 17.64 -27.65
C VAL A 261 10.67 17.22 -29.00
N ARG A 262 10.82 18.03 -30.05
CA ARG A 262 10.42 17.65 -31.42
C ARG A 262 11.25 16.47 -31.92
N GLN A 263 12.57 16.50 -31.70
CA GLN A 263 13.46 15.40 -32.05
C GLN A 263 13.09 14.11 -31.32
N SER A 264 12.80 14.15 -30.01
CA SER A 264 12.42 12.95 -29.26
C SER A 264 11.11 12.34 -29.76
N ARG A 265 10.11 13.16 -30.09
CA ARG A 265 8.81 12.69 -30.63
C ARG A 265 8.90 12.12 -32.04
N SER A 266 9.91 12.51 -32.81
CA SER A 266 10.13 12.04 -34.19
C SER A 266 10.79 10.66 -34.27
N LEU A 267 11.33 10.15 -33.16
CA LEU A 267 11.91 8.81 -33.11
C LEU A 267 10.80 7.75 -33.26
N PRO A 268 11.06 6.66 -34.02
CA PRO A 268 10.11 5.56 -34.13
C PRO A 268 9.75 5.01 -32.74
N GLN A 269 8.46 5.01 -32.40
CA GLN A 269 8.00 4.43 -31.14
C GLN A 269 8.13 2.91 -31.22
N VAL A 270 8.92 2.33 -30.31
CA VAL A 270 9.14 0.88 -30.21
C VAL A 270 8.20 0.32 -29.13
N GLY A 271 7.30 -0.57 -29.55
CA GLY A 271 6.16 -1.03 -28.74
C GLY A 271 4.87 -0.32 -29.19
N GLY A 272 3.70 -0.98 -29.04
CA GLY A 272 2.40 -0.46 -29.46
C GLY A 272 1.99 0.86 -28.81
N GLU A 273 0.71 1.26 -28.85
CA GLU A 273 0.21 2.50 -28.22
C GLU A 273 0.67 2.61 -26.75
N GLY A 274 1.81 3.28 -26.53
CA GLY A 274 2.44 3.37 -25.22
C GLY A 274 1.60 4.26 -24.29
N PRO A 275 1.65 4.03 -22.97
CA PRO A 275 0.75 4.68 -22.04
C PRO A 275 0.93 6.22 -22.01
N PRO A 276 -0.07 6.99 -21.58
CA PRO A 276 -0.33 8.37 -22.05
C PRO A 276 0.52 9.49 -21.42
N GLY A 277 1.76 9.23 -20.98
CA GLY A 277 2.63 10.26 -20.40
C GLY A 277 3.04 11.33 -21.42
N ARG A 278 2.94 12.62 -21.05
CA ARG A 278 3.22 13.75 -21.95
C ARG A 278 4.42 14.58 -21.49
N VAL A 279 5.03 15.28 -22.44
CA VAL A 279 6.07 16.29 -22.19
C VAL A 279 5.46 17.68 -22.37
N PHE A 280 5.52 18.50 -21.32
CA PHE A 280 5.05 19.87 -21.28
C PHE A 280 6.23 20.83 -21.20
N ILE A 281 6.22 21.89 -22.00
CA ILE A 281 7.21 22.96 -21.96
C ILE A 281 6.49 24.20 -21.46
N LEU A 282 6.88 24.69 -20.29
CA LEU A 282 6.29 25.86 -19.65
C LEU A 282 7.33 26.96 -19.50
N ARG A 283 6.85 28.20 -19.49
CA ARG A 283 7.65 29.40 -19.28
C ARG A 283 7.27 30.03 -17.95
N ALA A 284 8.25 30.19 -17.07
CA ALA A 284 8.02 30.72 -15.72
C ALA A 284 7.49 32.17 -15.74
N ASP A 285 7.81 32.95 -16.78
CA ASP A 285 7.31 34.33 -16.95
C ASP A 285 5.87 34.42 -17.48
N LEU A 286 5.29 33.30 -17.92
CA LEU A 286 3.91 33.22 -18.42
C LEU A 286 2.94 32.52 -17.47
N ILE A 287 3.43 32.04 -16.32
CA ILE A 287 2.61 31.34 -15.32
C ILE A 287 2.76 32.02 -13.97
N SER A 288 1.69 32.00 -13.17
CA SER A 288 1.71 32.69 -11.88
C SER A 288 2.65 31.99 -10.88
N PRO A 289 3.22 32.72 -9.91
CA PRO A 289 4.04 32.13 -8.85
C PRO A 289 3.31 31.02 -8.07
N GLU A 290 2.00 31.16 -7.86
CA GLU A 290 1.15 30.18 -7.18
C GLU A 290 1.05 28.89 -8.01
N THR A 291 0.93 29.01 -9.33
CA THR A 291 0.90 27.85 -10.24
C THR A 291 2.25 27.13 -10.28
N CYS A 292 3.36 27.88 -10.29
CA CYS A 292 4.71 27.32 -10.12
C CYS A 292 4.86 26.56 -8.80
N ALA A 293 4.38 27.15 -7.69
CA ALA A 293 4.43 26.53 -6.38
C ALA A 293 3.57 25.26 -6.34
N LEU A 294 2.40 25.26 -6.98
CA LEU A 294 1.55 24.08 -7.12
C LEU A 294 2.23 22.97 -7.91
N LEU A 295 2.79 23.27 -9.08
CA LEU A 295 3.54 22.29 -9.88
C LEU A 295 4.67 21.66 -9.07
N ALA A 296 5.41 22.47 -8.31
CA ALA A 296 6.46 21.96 -7.45
C ALA A 296 5.90 21.07 -6.32
N SER A 297 4.83 21.49 -5.64
CA SER A 297 4.26 20.78 -4.49
C SER A 297 3.74 19.39 -4.86
N VAL A 298 3.18 19.22 -6.07
CA VAL A 298 2.57 17.97 -6.55
C VAL A 298 3.55 17.07 -7.28
N ALA A 299 4.69 17.61 -7.74
CA ALA A 299 5.73 16.85 -8.40
C ALA A 299 6.31 15.78 -7.47
N ARG A 300 6.44 14.55 -7.98
CA ARG A 300 7.04 13.43 -7.26
C ARG A 300 8.57 13.49 -7.29
N VAL A 301 9.11 14.13 -8.32
CA VAL A 301 10.54 14.38 -8.52
C VAL A 301 10.70 15.80 -9.06
N VAL A 302 11.62 16.56 -8.46
CA VAL A 302 12.03 17.88 -8.93
C VAL A 302 13.52 17.89 -9.18
N PHE A 303 13.90 18.11 -10.43
CA PHE A 303 15.28 18.34 -10.84
C PHE A 303 15.52 19.80 -11.19
N VAL A 304 16.75 20.25 -10.94
CA VAL A 304 17.18 21.62 -11.18
C VAL A 304 18.43 21.57 -12.04
N GLY A 305 18.44 22.25 -13.19
CA GLY A 305 19.53 22.19 -14.16
C GLY A 305 20.90 22.55 -13.56
N GLN A 306 20.92 23.56 -12.68
CA GLN A 306 22.13 24.03 -12.00
C GLN A 306 22.77 22.98 -11.09
N ARG A 307 22.05 21.90 -10.75
CA ARG A 307 22.57 20.82 -9.90
C ARG A 307 23.32 19.75 -10.70
N GLY A 308 23.51 19.94 -12.00
CA GLY A 308 24.29 19.05 -12.86
C GLY A 308 23.46 17.96 -13.54
N ARG A 309 24.12 16.89 -13.95
CA ARG A 309 23.52 15.80 -14.73
C ARG A 309 22.54 14.99 -13.88
N LEU A 310 21.73 14.17 -14.55
CA LEU A 310 20.78 13.27 -13.88
C LEU A 310 21.46 12.34 -12.86
N SER A 311 22.64 11.79 -13.20
CA SER A 311 23.45 10.96 -12.29
C SER A 311 23.81 11.72 -11.01
N ASP A 312 24.34 12.92 -11.15
CA ASP A 312 24.85 13.72 -10.03
C ASP A 312 23.73 14.03 -9.03
N GLN A 313 22.51 14.27 -9.53
CA GLN A 313 21.34 14.54 -8.68
C GLN A 313 20.80 13.27 -8.02
N LEU A 314 20.82 12.12 -8.71
CA LEU A 314 20.37 10.85 -8.15
C LEU A 314 21.36 10.25 -7.16
N ASP A 315 22.66 10.48 -7.33
CA ASP A 315 23.70 9.99 -6.42
C ASP A 315 23.80 10.82 -5.13
N ARG A 316 23.34 12.07 -5.16
CA ARG A 316 23.20 12.93 -3.96
C ARG A 316 22.03 12.53 -3.06
N VAL A 317 21.12 11.67 -3.52
CA VAL A 317 20.00 11.21 -2.69
C VAL A 317 20.57 10.37 -1.54
N PRO A 318 20.51 10.84 -0.29
CA PRO A 318 21.08 10.10 0.81
C PRO A 318 20.31 8.80 0.99
N ASP A 319 21.03 7.70 1.18
CA ASP A 319 20.47 6.45 1.65
C ASP A 319 20.10 6.67 3.13
N ARG A 320 18.88 7.17 3.36
CA ARG A 320 18.41 7.57 4.69
C ARG A 320 18.16 6.30 5.52
N LYS A 321 19.23 5.72 6.06
CA LYS A 321 19.15 4.68 7.08
C LYS A 321 18.54 5.32 8.32
N ILE A 322 17.29 4.96 8.61
CA ILE A 322 16.69 5.27 9.91
C ILE A 322 17.59 4.56 10.93
N PRO A 323 18.19 5.27 11.89
CA PRO A 323 19.02 4.64 12.91
C PRO A 323 18.16 3.57 13.58
N ALA A 324 18.58 2.31 13.49
CA ALA A 324 17.89 1.23 14.18
C ALA A 324 18.02 1.53 15.68
N ARG A 325 16.95 2.06 16.30
CA ARG A 325 16.91 2.21 17.75
C ARG A 325 16.91 0.79 18.31
N ALA A 326 17.93 0.46 19.10
CA ALA A 326 18.04 -0.87 19.69
C ALA A 326 16.75 -1.15 20.47
N LEU A 327 15.98 -2.12 20.00
CA LEU A 327 14.81 -2.59 20.73
C LEU A 327 15.34 -3.19 22.05
N PRO A 328 14.83 -2.75 23.22
CA PRO A 328 15.18 -3.41 24.47
C PRO A 328 14.89 -4.90 24.33
N LYS A 329 15.83 -5.75 24.80
CA LYS A 329 15.62 -7.20 24.78
C LYS A 329 14.33 -7.49 25.52
N ARG A 330 13.34 -8.03 24.80
CA ARG A 330 12.04 -8.37 25.34
C ARG A 330 12.24 -9.36 26.49
N VAL A 331 11.98 -8.90 27.71
CA VAL A 331 11.94 -9.79 28.87
C VAL A 331 10.58 -10.49 28.83
N VAL A 332 10.58 -11.78 28.54
CA VAL A 332 9.38 -12.60 28.66
C VAL A 332 9.12 -12.79 30.15
N LEU A 333 8.30 -11.92 30.74
CA LEU A 333 7.69 -12.21 32.03
C LEU A 333 6.69 -13.34 31.83
N ALA A 334 6.73 -14.35 32.69
CA ALA A 334 5.70 -15.38 32.73
C ALA A 334 4.34 -14.69 32.89
N SER A 335 3.52 -14.77 31.84
CA SER A 335 2.15 -14.29 31.88
C SER A 335 1.37 -15.24 32.77
N GLU A 336 0.96 -14.79 33.95
CA GLU A 336 -0.03 -15.54 34.73
C GLU A 336 -1.29 -15.65 33.89
N ALA A 337 -1.65 -16.86 33.50
CA ALA A 337 -2.86 -17.16 32.75
C ALA A 337 -4.08 -16.76 33.62
N LYS A 338 -4.57 -15.54 33.45
CA LYS A 338 -5.82 -15.11 34.08
C LYS A 338 -6.98 -15.82 33.40
N ALA A 339 -7.93 -16.27 34.21
CA ALA A 339 -9.19 -16.81 33.73
C ALA A 339 -9.84 -15.84 32.72
N PRO A 340 -10.46 -16.34 31.66
CA PRO A 340 -11.19 -15.48 30.74
C PRO A 340 -12.21 -14.64 31.52
N PRO A 341 -12.43 -13.37 31.16
CA PRO A 341 -13.44 -12.55 31.79
C PRO A 341 -14.78 -13.29 31.75
N LEU A 342 -15.49 -13.34 32.89
CA LEU A 342 -16.83 -13.92 32.96
C LEU A 342 -17.72 -13.18 31.96
N LEU A 343 -18.17 -13.91 30.95
CA LEU A 343 -19.15 -13.39 30.01
C LEU A 343 -20.51 -13.35 30.72
N PRO A 344 -21.33 -12.32 30.45
CA PRO A 344 -22.71 -12.33 30.90
C PRO A 344 -23.46 -13.52 30.26
N ASN A 345 -24.63 -13.88 30.79
CA ASN A 345 -25.51 -14.83 30.11
C ASN A 345 -25.90 -14.25 28.75
N LEU A 346 -25.43 -14.89 27.67
CA LEU A 346 -25.66 -14.46 26.29
C LEU A 346 -26.83 -15.21 25.66
N GLU A 347 -27.75 -14.47 25.05
CA GLU A 347 -28.82 -14.98 24.22
C GLU A 347 -28.26 -15.42 22.85
N PHE A 348 -28.74 -16.54 22.30
CA PHE A 348 -28.32 -17.06 20.99
C PHE A 348 -26.81 -17.26 20.84
N PHE A 349 -26.13 -17.77 21.87
CA PHE A 349 -24.70 -18.01 21.84
C PHE A 349 -24.29 -19.01 20.74
N ASN A 350 -23.36 -18.61 19.86
CA ASN A 350 -22.94 -19.38 18.69
C ASN A 350 -21.54 -20.03 18.82
N GLY A 351 -20.99 -20.08 20.04
CA GLY A 351 -19.64 -20.58 20.32
C GLY A 351 -18.56 -19.50 20.35
N LEU A 352 -18.79 -18.33 19.74
CA LEU A 352 -17.89 -17.17 19.83
C LEU A 352 -18.56 -15.98 20.49
N GLY A 353 -19.85 -15.78 20.28
CA GLY A 353 -20.59 -14.64 20.80
C GLY A 353 -22.10 -14.83 20.78
N GLY A 354 -22.80 -13.86 21.37
CA GLY A 354 -24.25 -13.83 21.49
C GLY A 354 -24.73 -12.47 21.94
N PHE A 355 -26.05 -12.28 21.99
CA PHE A 355 -26.66 -11.03 22.40
C PHE A 355 -26.67 -10.89 23.92
N ALA A 356 -26.40 -9.69 24.41
CA ALA A 356 -26.51 -9.32 25.82
C ALA A 356 -27.52 -8.17 25.99
N GLU A 357 -27.93 -7.94 27.23
CA GLU A 357 -28.79 -6.81 27.61
C GLU A 357 -30.09 -6.74 26.78
N ASN A 358 -30.79 -7.87 26.62
CA ASN A 358 -32.02 -7.97 25.83
C ASN A 358 -31.80 -7.51 24.37
N GLY A 359 -30.71 -7.95 23.75
CA GLY A 359 -30.39 -7.63 22.35
C GLY A 359 -29.80 -6.24 22.11
N ARG A 360 -29.45 -5.47 23.15
CA ARG A 360 -28.84 -4.14 22.96
C ARG A 360 -27.38 -4.20 22.50
N GLU A 361 -26.70 -5.31 22.80
CA GLU A 361 -25.31 -5.53 22.46
C GLU A 361 -25.08 -6.93 21.91
N TYR A 362 -24.16 -7.05 20.98
CA TYR A 362 -23.58 -8.32 20.58
C TYR A 362 -22.18 -8.47 21.19
N VAL A 363 -22.00 -9.46 22.05
CA VAL A 363 -20.75 -9.70 22.77
C VAL A 363 -20.04 -10.88 22.15
N THR A 364 -18.77 -10.71 21.78
CA THR A 364 -17.91 -11.78 21.26
C THR A 364 -16.70 -11.96 22.16
N SER A 365 -16.38 -13.21 22.47
CA SER A 365 -15.16 -13.59 23.20
C SER A 365 -14.26 -14.41 22.29
N LEU A 366 -13.06 -13.90 22.06
CA LEU A 366 -12.02 -14.58 21.28
C LEU A 366 -10.94 -15.06 22.24
N GLY A 367 -10.84 -16.37 22.42
CA GLY A 367 -9.73 -16.98 23.15
C GLY A 367 -8.39 -16.89 22.38
N PRO A 368 -7.30 -17.41 22.96
CA PRO A 368 -6.00 -17.47 22.29
C PRO A 368 -6.10 -18.13 20.90
N GLY A 369 -5.59 -17.47 19.87
CA GLY A 369 -5.59 -17.98 18.49
C GLY A 369 -6.96 -18.05 17.78
N GLN A 370 -8.08 -17.74 18.45
CA GLN A 370 -9.42 -17.75 17.84
C GLN A 370 -9.71 -16.48 17.05
N SER A 371 -10.40 -16.59 15.92
CA SER A 371 -10.85 -15.44 15.13
C SER A 371 -12.30 -15.66 14.71
N THR A 372 -13.00 -14.58 14.41
CA THR A 372 -14.33 -14.67 13.79
C THR A 372 -14.24 -15.30 12.39
N PRO A 373 -15.22 -16.09 11.92
CA PRO A 373 -15.14 -16.76 10.61
C PRO A 373 -14.96 -15.77 9.43
N ALA A 374 -15.53 -14.59 9.57
CA ALA A 374 -15.34 -13.41 8.73
C ALA A 374 -15.39 -12.17 9.63
N PRO A 375 -14.87 -11.00 9.21
CA PRO A 375 -14.97 -9.78 10.01
C PRO A 375 -16.41 -9.48 10.40
N TRP A 376 -16.74 -9.64 11.69
CA TRP A 376 -18.02 -9.21 12.23
C TRP A 376 -17.92 -7.72 12.55
N ILE A 377 -18.65 -6.91 11.79
CA ILE A 377 -18.52 -5.46 11.76
C ILE A 377 -19.68 -4.80 12.52
N ASN A 378 -19.35 -3.81 13.35
CA ASN A 378 -20.30 -2.80 13.78
C ASN A 378 -20.09 -1.50 13.00
N VAL A 379 -21.18 -0.83 12.66
CA VAL A 379 -21.19 0.45 11.93
C VAL A 379 -21.75 1.51 12.86
N VAL A 380 -20.94 2.53 13.17
CA VAL A 380 -21.29 3.61 14.09
C VAL A 380 -21.20 4.93 13.34
N ALA A 381 -22.32 5.62 13.18
CA ALA A 381 -22.38 6.84 12.39
C ALA A 381 -23.44 7.83 12.89
N ASN A 382 -23.22 9.10 12.59
CA ASN A 382 -24.25 10.14 12.57
C ASN A 382 -24.54 10.55 11.10
N SER A 383 -25.24 11.65 10.88
CA SER A 383 -25.65 12.09 9.54
C SER A 383 -24.48 12.47 8.61
N GLY A 384 -23.30 12.79 9.15
CA GLY A 384 -22.18 13.32 8.37
C GLY A 384 -20.83 12.68 8.65
N PHE A 385 -20.75 11.69 9.53
CA PHE A 385 -19.49 11.07 9.95
C PHE A 385 -19.73 9.68 10.50
N GLY A 386 -18.78 8.77 10.33
CA GLY A 386 -18.88 7.45 10.92
C GLY A 386 -17.60 6.65 10.85
N PHE A 387 -17.63 5.52 11.54
CA PHE A 387 -16.63 4.49 11.41
C PHE A 387 -17.27 3.11 11.43
N GLN A 388 -16.55 2.14 10.88
CA GLN A 388 -16.85 0.74 11.06
C GLN A 388 -15.69 0.09 11.80
N VAL A 389 -15.99 -0.91 12.63
CA VAL A 389 -14.97 -1.66 13.37
C VAL A 389 -15.35 -3.13 13.48
N ALA A 390 -14.37 -4.00 13.25
CA ALA A 390 -14.50 -5.43 13.40
C ALA A 390 -14.32 -5.86 14.85
N THR A 391 -14.80 -7.05 15.19
CA THR A 391 -14.54 -7.71 16.48
C THR A 391 -13.05 -7.77 16.84
N GLU A 392 -12.15 -8.00 15.88
CA GLU A 392 -10.70 -7.99 16.16
C GLU A 392 -10.10 -6.58 16.31
N GLY A 393 -10.88 -5.51 16.11
CA GLY A 393 -10.47 -4.10 16.23
C GLY A 393 -10.08 -3.40 14.93
N GLY A 394 -10.01 -4.13 13.81
CA GLY A 394 -9.76 -3.52 12.50
C GLY A 394 -10.91 -2.61 12.07
N GLY A 395 -10.63 -1.33 11.81
CA GLY A 395 -11.66 -0.35 11.47
C GLY A 395 -11.26 0.62 10.37
N ALA A 396 -12.26 1.37 9.91
CA ALA A 396 -12.14 2.44 8.91
C ALA A 396 -13.11 3.57 9.26
N THR A 397 -12.64 4.81 9.12
CA THR A 397 -13.37 6.03 9.45
C THR A 397 -13.59 6.88 8.20
N TRP A 398 -14.73 7.56 8.10
CA TRP A 398 -15.07 8.44 6.97
C TRP A 398 -15.77 9.72 7.43
N SER A 399 -15.75 10.73 6.55
CA SER A 399 -16.52 11.97 6.73
C SER A 399 -17.37 12.23 5.49
N VAL A 400 -18.66 12.47 5.67
CA VAL A 400 -19.70 12.72 4.65
C VAL A 400 -19.98 11.54 3.73
N ASN A 401 -18.95 10.89 3.17
CA ASN A 401 -19.10 9.80 2.22
C ASN A 401 -18.07 8.68 2.51
N SER A 402 -18.56 7.48 2.81
CA SER A 402 -17.73 6.32 3.16
C SER A 402 -16.95 5.72 1.98
N ARG A 403 -17.28 6.11 0.74
CA ARG A 403 -16.56 5.69 -0.47
C ARG A 403 -15.55 6.72 -0.93
N GLU A 404 -15.98 7.98 -1.06
CA GLU A 404 -15.21 9.05 -1.69
C GLU A 404 -14.34 9.86 -0.72
N ASN A 405 -14.63 9.81 0.58
CA ASN A 405 -13.93 10.58 1.60
C ASN A 405 -13.65 9.75 2.86
N GLN A 406 -12.89 8.67 2.65
CA GLN A 406 -12.32 7.89 3.73
C GLN A 406 -11.26 8.73 4.44
N ILE A 407 -11.30 8.73 5.78
CA ILE A 407 -10.29 9.35 6.63
C ILE A 407 -9.15 8.35 6.87
N THR A 408 -9.50 7.09 7.13
CA THR A 408 -8.58 5.96 7.30
C THR A 408 -8.98 4.81 6.38
N PRO A 409 -8.05 3.93 5.95
CA PRO A 409 -8.29 3.02 4.84
C PRO A 409 -9.31 1.96 5.19
N TRP A 410 -10.28 1.79 4.29
CA TRP A 410 -11.15 0.63 4.28
C TRP A 410 -10.54 -0.51 3.48
N SER A 411 -10.66 -1.73 4.01
CA SER A 411 -10.24 -2.94 3.33
C SER A 411 -11.39 -3.95 3.34
N ASN A 412 -11.87 -4.33 2.16
CA ASN A 412 -12.81 -5.45 2.00
C ASN A 412 -12.04 -6.79 1.91
N ASP A 413 -11.18 -7.05 2.89
CA ASP A 413 -10.36 -8.27 2.98
C ASP A 413 -10.92 -9.19 4.09
N PRO A 414 -11.65 -10.27 3.75
CA PRO A 414 -12.26 -11.15 4.73
C PRO A 414 -11.25 -12.05 5.47
N VAL A 415 -9.99 -12.11 4.99
CA VAL A 415 -8.95 -13.00 5.53
C VAL A 415 -8.07 -12.23 6.51
N THR A 416 -7.40 -11.19 6.02
CA THR A 416 -6.44 -10.40 6.79
C THR A 416 -7.15 -9.35 7.65
N ASN A 417 -8.12 -8.64 7.04
CA ASN A 417 -8.76 -7.45 7.61
C ASN A 417 -7.75 -6.48 8.26
N ARG A 418 -6.78 -5.99 7.47
CA ARG A 418 -5.67 -5.16 7.98
C ARG A 418 -6.22 -3.85 8.58
N PRO A 419 -5.86 -3.49 9.84
CA PRO A 419 -6.29 -2.25 10.45
C PRO A 419 -5.59 -1.02 9.83
N GLY A 420 -6.38 0.02 9.55
CA GLY A 420 -5.89 1.37 9.21
C GLY A 420 -5.66 2.27 10.42
N GLU A 421 -6.19 1.87 11.58
CA GLU A 421 -6.13 2.57 12.86
C GLU A 421 -5.71 1.57 13.94
N ALA A 422 -4.86 1.99 14.88
CA ALA A 422 -4.43 1.14 15.98
C ALA A 422 -4.04 1.95 17.21
N PHE A 423 -4.11 1.29 18.37
CA PHE A 423 -3.51 1.78 19.61
C PHE A 423 -2.47 0.77 20.06
N TYR A 424 -1.27 1.26 20.37
CA TYR A 424 -0.16 0.46 20.88
C TYR A 424 0.13 0.85 22.33
N ILE A 425 0.35 -0.15 23.17
CA ILE A 425 0.83 0.03 24.53
C ILE A 425 2.24 -0.57 24.57
N HIS A 426 3.21 0.24 24.96
CA HIS A 426 4.59 -0.17 25.13
C HIS A 426 5.01 -0.01 26.59
N ASP A 427 5.59 -1.05 27.15
CA ASP A 427 6.17 -1.04 28.50
C ASP A 427 7.67 -0.80 28.42
N TYR A 428 8.12 0.33 28.96
CA TYR A 428 9.54 0.72 28.94
C TYR A 428 10.43 -0.19 29.79
N GLU A 429 9.90 -0.86 30.81
CA GLU A 429 10.69 -1.74 31.66
C GLU A 429 10.99 -3.06 30.95
N THR A 430 10.00 -3.63 30.27
CA THR A 430 10.07 -4.99 29.72
C THR A 430 10.32 -5.03 28.22
N GLY A 431 10.08 -3.93 27.52
CA GLY A 431 10.02 -3.87 26.06
C GLY A 431 8.81 -4.56 25.46
N ALA A 432 7.80 -4.93 26.27
CA ALA A 432 6.59 -5.57 25.78
C ALA A 432 5.75 -4.58 24.97
N LEU A 433 5.18 -5.05 23.85
CA LEU A 433 4.33 -4.28 22.95
C LEU A 433 3.05 -5.07 22.66
N TRP A 434 1.89 -4.46 22.89
CA TRP A 434 0.58 -5.08 22.63
C TRP A 434 -0.49 -4.03 22.28
N SER A 435 -1.67 -4.49 21.87
CA SER A 435 -2.83 -3.65 21.52
C SER A 435 -4.04 -3.97 22.41
N PRO A 436 -4.98 -3.01 22.60
CA PRO A 436 -6.24 -3.27 23.33
C PRO A 436 -7.20 -4.19 22.57
N THR A 437 -6.96 -4.35 21.28
CA THR A 437 -7.73 -5.17 20.34
C THR A 437 -6.92 -6.37 19.86
N ALA A 438 -7.58 -7.39 19.30
CA ALA A 438 -6.93 -8.62 18.84
C ALA A 438 -6.06 -8.45 17.58
N SER A 439 -6.14 -7.29 16.93
CA SER A 439 -5.33 -6.82 15.80
C SER A 439 -4.95 -5.36 16.06
N PRO A 440 -3.74 -4.87 15.68
CA PRO A 440 -2.73 -5.52 14.83
C PRO A 440 -1.81 -6.50 15.56
N ILE A 441 -1.70 -6.43 16.89
CA ILE A 441 -0.82 -7.32 17.66
C ILE A 441 -1.67 -8.32 18.41
N ARG A 442 -1.59 -9.58 17.99
CA ARG A 442 -2.25 -10.67 18.69
C ARG A 442 -1.46 -11.05 19.93
N GLY A 443 -1.99 -10.69 21.10
CA GLY A 443 -1.46 -11.07 22.41
C GLY A 443 -1.97 -12.43 22.89
N GLU A 444 -1.51 -12.80 24.08
CA GLU A 444 -1.98 -13.98 24.82
C GLU A 444 -3.26 -13.66 25.59
N GLY A 445 -4.05 -14.68 25.90
CA GLY A 445 -5.32 -14.52 26.62
C GLY A 445 -6.51 -14.20 25.72
N SER A 446 -7.62 -13.85 26.36
CA SER A 446 -8.89 -13.60 25.69
C SER A 446 -9.11 -12.12 25.38
N TYR A 447 -9.84 -11.87 24.30
CA TYR A 447 -10.35 -10.56 23.90
C TYR A 447 -11.87 -10.59 23.95
N VAL A 448 -12.48 -9.57 24.53
CA VAL A 448 -13.94 -9.39 24.49
C VAL A 448 -14.27 -8.15 23.70
N ALA A 449 -15.07 -8.29 22.66
CA ALA A 449 -15.63 -7.18 21.90
C ALA A 449 -17.13 -7.07 22.20
N ARG A 450 -17.62 -5.83 22.35
CA ARG A 450 -19.03 -5.50 22.55
C ARG A 450 -19.44 -4.55 21.45
N HIS A 451 -20.38 -4.95 20.62
CA HIS A 451 -20.94 -4.11 19.58
C HIS A 451 -22.34 -3.68 20.00
N GLY A 452 -22.48 -2.41 20.39
CA GLY A 452 -23.75 -1.81 20.79
C GLY A 452 -24.25 -0.81 19.76
N ARG A 453 -25.45 -0.28 20.00
CA ARG A 453 -26.03 0.79 19.18
C ARG A 453 -25.26 2.09 19.39
N GLY A 454 -24.53 2.54 18.37
CA GLY A 454 -23.79 3.79 18.40
C GLY A 454 -22.41 3.71 19.06
N TYR A 455 -21.93 2.51 19.43
CA TYR A 455 -20.60 2.35 20.03
C TYR A 455 -20.04 0.94 19.85
N SER A 456 -18.71 0.78 20.03
CA SER A 456 -18.08 -0.51 20.25
C SER A 456 -17.08 -0.46 21.40
N GLY A 457 -17.05 -1.51 22.21
CA GLY A 457 -16.14 -1.68 23.34
C GLY A 457 -15.20 -2.87 23.14
N PHE A 458 -13.96 -2.77 23.61
CA PHE A 458 -12.97 -3.84 23.59
C PHE A 458 -12.31 -3.97 24.94
N GLN A 459 -12.24 -5.20 25.45
CA GLN A 459 -11.64 -5.52 26.73
C GLN A 459 -10.57 -6.59 26.54
N HIS A 460 -9.40 -6.34 27.13
CA HIS A 460 -8.27 -7.25 27.06
C HIS A 460 -7.38 -7.05 28.28
N THR A 461 -6.80 -8.12 28.81
CA THR A 461 -5.82 -8.03 29.89
C THR A 461 -4.53 -8.68 29.43
N ALA A 462 -3.43 -7.94 29.49
CA ALA A 462 -2.11 -8.44 29.14
C ALA A 462 -1.06 -7.79 30.02
N GLN A 463 0.00 -8.54 30.35
CA GLN A 463 1.14 -8.01 31.10
C GLN A 463 0.73 -7.37 32.43
N GLY A 464 -0.29 -7.89 33.12
CA GLY A 464 -0.81 -7.31 34.37
C GLY A 464 -1.57 -5.99 34.21
N ILE A 465 -1.86 -5.55 32.99
CA ILE A 465 -2.64 -4.34 32.69
C ILE A 465 -3.97 -4.75 32.05
N ALA A 466 -5.08 -4.34 32.68
CA ALA A 466 -6.41 -4.45 32.08
C ALA A 466 -6.68 -3.22 31.21
N LEU A 467 -7.11 -3.46 29.97
CA LEU A 467 -7.42 -2.46 28.95
C LEU A 467 -8.92 -2.48 28.66
N ASP A 468 -9.52 -1.29 28.61
CA ASP A 468 -10.90 -1.08 28.19
C ASP A 468 -10.93 0.07 27.18
N LEU A 469 -11.19 -0.25 25.91
CA LEU A 469 -11.27 0.70 24.81
C LEU A 469 -12.73 0.86 24.39
N LEU A 470 -13.27 2.06 24.57
CA LEU A 470 -14.60 2.44 24.08
C LEU A 470 -14.48 3.35 22.85
N GLN A 471 -15.22 3.07 21.79
CA GLN A 471 -15.27 3.88 20.58
C GLN A 471 -16.72 4.25 20.23
N PHE A 472 -16.97 5.52 19.92
CA PHE A 472 -18.29 6.01 19.51
C PHE A 472 -18.21 7.29 18.68
N VAL A 473 -19.34 7.68 18.07
CA VAL A 473 -19.51 8.95 17.36
C VAL A 473 -20.60 9.76 18.07
N PRO A 474 -20.35 11.01 18.49
CA PRO A 474 -21.40 11.88 19.02
C PRO A 474 -22.51 12.14 17.99
N LEU A 475 -23.71 12.46 18.47
CA LEU A 475 -24.88 12.62 17.59
C LEU A 475 -24.74 13.78 16.60
N THR A 476 -24.05 14.85 16.99
CA THR A 476 -23.92 16.08 16.19
C THR A 476 -22.51 16.32 15.66
N ASP A 477 -21.49 15.82 16.35
CA ASP A 477 -20.12 16.19 16.07
C ASP A 477 -19.45 15.17 15.15
N PRO A 478 -18.76 15.59 14.07
CA PRO A 478 -18.13 14.70 13.11
C PRO A 478 -16.78 14.18 13.62
N ILE A 479 -16.79 13.57 14.81
CA ILE A 479 -15.60 13.06 15.49
C ILE A 479 -15.81 11.61 15.92
N LYS A 480 -14.74 10.81 15.82
CA LYS A 480 -14.65 9.51 16.47
C LYS A 480 -13.98 9.69 17.81
N ILE A 481 -14.66 9.38 18.89
CA ILE A 481 -14.06 9.37 20.23
C ILE A 481 -13.60 7.96 20.54
N SER A 482 -12.31 7.81 20.88
CA SER A 482 -11.74 6.56 21.39
C SER A 482 -11.23 6.79 22.82
N ARG A 483 -11.87 6.20 23.81
CA ARG A 483 -11.50 6.29 25.22
C ARG A 483 -10.83 4.99 25.65
N LEU A 484 -9.53 5.03 25.87
CA LEU A 484 -8.76 3.90 26.40
C LEU A 484 -8.54 4.08 27.91
N LYS A 485 -9.00 3.14 28.71
CA LYS A 485 -8.69 3.04 30.14
C LYS A 485 -7.66 1.94 30.37
N LEU A 486 -6.65 2.26 31.17
CA LEU A 486 -5.61 1.32 31.60
C LEU A 486 -5.74 1.14 33.12
N HIS A 487 -5.86 -0.09 33.57
CA HIS A 487 -5.88 -0.43 35.00
C HIS A 487 -4.71 -1.36 35.31
N ASN A 488 -3.77 -0.87 36.13
CA ASN A 488 -2.65 -1.67 36.59
C ASN A 488 -3.13 -2.66 37.66
N THR A 489 -3.18 -3.94 37.30
CA THR A 489 -3.58 -5.04 38.18
C THR A 489 -2.38 -5.81 38.72
N SER A 490 -1.16 -5.30 38.50
CA SER A 490 0.06 -5.87 39.05
C SER A 490 0.38 -5.26 40.42
N SER A 491 1.30 -5.89 41.17
CA SER A 491 1.75 -5.42 42.48
C SER A 491 2.80 -4.31 42.43
N ARG A 492 3.16 -3.81 41.25
CA ARG A 492 4.24 -2.83 41.05
C ARG A 492 3.81 -1.68 40.14
N ASN A 493 4.51 -0.55 40.25
CA ASN A 493 4.35 0.58 39.33
C ASN A 493 4.78 0.18 37.91
N ARG A 494 4.21 0.84 36.91
CA ARG A 494 4.46 0.55 35.49
C ARG A 494 4.62 1.84 34.69
N TYR A 495 5.66 1.88 33.86
CA TYR A 495 5.97 3.00 32.97
C TYR A 495 5.60 2.63 31.55
N LEU A 496 4.44 3.12 31.11
CA LEU A 496 3.84 2.77 29.83
C LEU A 496 3.81 3.99 28.91
N SER A 497 4.04 3.79 27.61
CA SER A 497 3.58 4.73 26.58
C SER A 497 2.39 4.16 25.83
N VAL A 498 1.50 5.07 25.43
CA VAL A 498 0.37 4.77 24.55
C VAL A 498 0.57 5.53 23.25
N THR A 499 0.48 4.85 22.13
CA THR A 499 0.63 5.45 20.80
C THR A 499 -0.59 5.17 19.95
N ALA A 500 -1.24 6.22 19.46
CA ALA A 500 -2.29 6.11 18.47
C ALA A 500 -1.69 6.20 17.06
N TYR A 501 -2.13 5.32 16.17
CA TYR A 501 -1.73 5.29 14.76
C TYR A 501 -2.96 5.42 13.88
N ALA A 502 -2.89 6.31 12.90
CA ALA A 502 -3.88 6.47 11.85
C ALA A 502 -3.18 6.53 10.48
N GLU A 503 -3.59 5.67 9.57
CA GLU A 503 -3.14 5.72 8.18
C GLU A 503 -4.05 6.68 7.40
N TRP A 504 -3.61 7.92 7.18
CA TRP A 504 -4.42 8.92 6.50
C TRP A 504 -4.72 8.57 5.04
N VAL A 505 -5.98 8.76 4.63
CA VAL A 505 -6.45 8.61 3.24
C VAL A 505 -6.92 9.95 2.68
N LEU A 506 -7.92 10.58 3.29
CA LEU A 506 -8.52 11.85 2.86
C LEU A 506 -8.99 11.83 1.39
N GLY A 507 -9.72 10.78 1.03
CA GLY A 507 -10.27 10.58 -0.31
C GLY A 507 -10.72 9.14 -0.55
N SER A 508 -10.72 8.70 -1.81
CA SER A 508 -11.26 7.40 -2.22
C SER A 508 -10.30 6.23 -1.99
N SER A 509 -8.99 6.46 -2.05
CA SER A 509 -7.99 5.43 -1.76
C SER A 509 -6.63 6.03 -1.43
N ARG A 510 -5.89 5.38 -0.53
CA ARG A 510 -4.56 5.84 -0.12
C ARG A 510 -3.57 5.88 -1.28
N THR A 511 -3.64 4.92 -2.20
CA THR A 511 -2.70 4.83 -3.33
C THR A 511 -2.71 6.09 -4.19
N VAL A 512 -3.89 6.72 -4.32
CA VAL A 512 -4.07 7.95 -5.10
C VAL A 512 -3.72 9.17 -4.27
N THR A 513 -4.15 9.23 -3.01
CA THR A 513 -4.07 10.45 -2.20
C THR A 513 -2.76 10.65 -1.45
N ALA A 514 -2.05 9.57 -1.10
CA ALA A 514 -0.86 9.64 -0.25
C ALA A 514 0.21 10.66 -0.70
N PRO A 515 0.47 10.89 -2.00
CA PRO A 515 1.44 11.90 -2.44
C PRO A 515 1.03 13.35 -2.16
N PHE A 516 -0.23 13.59 -1.80
CA PHE A 516 -0.85 14.92 -1.67
C PHE A 516 -1.38 15.21 -0.25
N VAL A 517 -1.33 14.21 0.64
CA VAL A 517 -1.70 14.39 2.04
C VAL A 517 -0.54 15.08 2.76
N THR A 518 -0.81 16.22 3.36
CA THR A 518 0.12 16.94 4.23
C THR A 518 -0.32 16.81 5.69
N THR A 519 0.64 16.84 6.61
CA THR A 519 0.38 16.85 8.05
C THR A 519 1.14 17.99 8.73
N GLU A 520 0.53 18.58 9.74
CA GLU A 520 1.07 19.68 10.54
C GLU A 520 0.61 19.53 11.99
N ILE A 521 1.41 19.98 12.96
CA ILE A 521 0.96 20.08 14.35
C ILE A 521 0.42 21.48 14.58
N ASP A 522 -0.80 21.56 15.06
CA ASP A 522 -1.40 22.82 15.48
C ASP A 522 -0.73 23.30 16.78
N PRO A 523 -0.11 24.50 16.80
CA PRO A 523 0.63 24.97 17.97
C PRO A 523 -0.28 25.35 19.15
N ALA A 524 -1.57 25.60 18.92
CA ALA A 524 -2.49 26.01 19.96
C ALA A 524 -3.03 24.81 20.76
N THR A 525 -3.36 23.71 20.07
CA THR A 525 -3.97 22.51 20.66
C THR A 525 -3.00 21.34 20.79
N GLY A 526 -1.91 21.36 20.03
CA GLY A 526 -1.00 20.22 19.86
C GLY A 526 -1.54 19.13 18.93
N ALA A 527 -2.75 19.28 18.37
CA ALA A 527 -3.36 18.26 17.52
C ALA A 527 -2.60 18.11 16.19
N MET A 528 -2.54 16.89 15.67
CA MET A 528 -2.04 16.65 14.31
C MET A 528 -3.17 16.90 13.31
N PHE A 529 -3.00 17.89 12.44
CA PHE A 529 -3.88 18.13 11.31
C PHE A 529 -3.38 17.39 10.08
N ALA A 530 -4.32 16.89 9.29
CA ALA A 530 -4.09 16.27 8.01
C ALA A 530 -5.01 16.89 6.95
N ARG A 531 -4.43 17.25 5.80
CA ARG A 531 -5.13 17.94 4.70
C ARG A 531 -4.82 17.28 3.37
N ASN A 532 -5.75 17.38 2.43
CA ASN A 532 -5.55 16.95 1.05
C ASN A 532 -6.17 17.98 0.11
N ALA A 533 -5.48 19.11 -0.09
CA ALA A 533 -5.95 20.20 -0.95
C ALA A 533 -6.15 19.77 -2.41
N TRP A 534 -5.49 18.67 -2.82
CA TRP A 534 -5.60 18.09 -4.16
C TRP A 534 -6.99 17.53 -4.45
N ASN A 535 -7.73 17.12 -3.42
CA ASN A 535 -9.07 16.58 -3.56
C ASN A 535 -10.07 17.69 -3.95
N ALA A 536 -10.64 17.60 -5.15
CA ALA A 536 -11.56 18.61 -5.67
C ALA A 536 -12.84 18.80 -4.83
N ALA A 537 -13.38 17.74 -4.24
CA ALA A 537 -14.65 17.79 -3.51
C ALA A 537 -14.48 18.08 -2.02
N PHE A 538 -13.35 17.67 -1.43
CA PHE A 538 -13.13 17.70 0.02
C PHE A 538 -11.87 18.49 0.43
N GLY A 539 -11.18 19.16 -0.50
CA GLY A 539 -9.87 19.76 -0.27
C GLY A 539 -9.82 20.93 0.72
N SER A 540 -10.96 21.55 1.03
CA SER A 540 -11.08 22.57 2.07
C SER A 540 -11.21 22.00 3.49
N ARG A 541 -11.42 20.68 3.62
CA ARG A 541 -11.61 20.03 4.93
C ARG A 541 -10.29 19.71 5.60
N VAL A 542 -10.36 19.64 6.93
CA VAL A 542 -9.24 19.28 7.81
C VAL A 542 -9.66 18.06 8.61
N ALA A 543 -8.85 17.01 8.57
CA ALA A 543 -8.93 15.94 9.54
C ALA A 543 -7.93 16.21 10.66
N PHE A 544 -8.20 15.72 11.85
CA PHE A 544 -7.26 15.82 12.96
C PHE A 544 -7.19 14.53 13.78
N ALA A 545 -6.07 14.33 14.45
CA ALA A 545 -5.89 13.35 15.50
C ALA A 545 -5.27 14.02 16.72
N ASP A 546 -5.79 13.72 17.91
CA ASP A 546 -5.38 14.33 19.15
C ASP A 546 -5.52 13.34 20.32
N LEU A 547 -4.65 13.46 21.33
CA LEU A 547 -4.71 12.68 22.56
C LEU A 547 -5.17 13.55 23.73
N ASN A 548 -6.20 14.37 23.50
CA ASN A 548 -6.72 15.35 24.45
C ASN A 548 -5.63 16.34 24.91
N GLY A 549 -4.78 16.79 23.98
CA GLY A 549 -3.65 17.67 24.25
C GLY A 549 -2.52 17.05 25.08
N CYS A 550 -2.54 15.74 25.34
CA CYS A 550 -1.58 15.04 26.21
C CYS A 550 -0.44 14.33 25.45
N GLN A 551 -0.37 14.49 24.14
CA GLN A 551 0.69 13.95 23.29
C GLN A 551 2.06 14.55 23.67
N THR A 552 3.07 13.68 23.82
CA THR A 552 4.46 14.09 24.08
C THR A 552 5.31 14.09 22.82
N ASP A 553 4.97 13.24 21.86
CA ASP A 553 5.74 12.97 20.64
C ASP A 553 4.79 12.63 19.49
N TRP A 554 5.27 12.86 18.26
CA TRP A 554 4.50 12.60 17.04
C TRP A 554 5.44 12.35 15.85
N THR A 555 4.92 11.66 14.83
CA THR A 555 5.52 11.62 13.49
C THR A 555 4.42 11.52 12.44
N GLY A 556 4.57 12.26 11.35
CA GLY A 556 3.75 12.12 10.14
C GLY A 556 4.40 11.19 9.10
N ASP A 557 5.59 10.64 9.38
CA ASP A 557 6.33 9.77 8.47
C ASP A 557 6.11 8.28 8.83
N ARG A 558 5.46 7.57 7.91
CA ARG A 558 5.19 6.14 8.07
C ARG A 558 6.46 5.28 8.14
N ARG A 559 7.56 5.69 7.50
CA ARG A 559 8.85 4.97 7.57
C ARG A 559 9.47 5.15 8.95
N GLU A 560 9.42 6.36 9.51
CA GLU A 560 9.87 6.59 10.90
C GLU A 560 9.08 5.75 11.91
N PHE A 561 7.78 5.58 11.69
CA PHE A 561 6.93 4.77 12.57
C PHE A 561 7.16 3.25 12.44
N ILE A 562 7.19 2.73 11.21
CA ILE A 562 7.21 1.28 10.96
C ILE A 562 8.63 0.70 10.92
N GLY A 563 9.62 1.49 10.49
CA GLY A 563 10.98 1.03 10.14
C GLY A 563 11.18 0.90 8.65
#